data_AF-A0A5E4KN50-F1
#
_entry.id   AF-A0A5E4KN50-F1
#
_cell.length_a   1.000
_cell.length_b   1.000
_cell.length_c   1.000
_cell.angle_alpha   90.00
_cell.angle_beta   90.00
_cell.angle_gamma   90.00
#
_symmetry.space_group_name_H-M   'P 1'
#
loop_
_entity.id
_entity.type
_entity.pdbx_description
1 polymer ?
#
loop_
_entity_poly.entity_id
_entity_poly.type
_entity_poly.pdbx_seq_one_letter_code
_entity_poly.pdbx_strand_id
1 'polypeptide(L)'
;MELKLDKDEFTVGYARIAGGVLVLTNFRLLIDRGFRVFGKKEKSILIKDITDLKFSKSFLFGTGIDIKYIEEKRERSIFTEFTIAAEAEDIVNKIRSLKNGITLTPVEIPKGEVERVSLDEAEKIALHFMEKRAENLKVDETIHIAGAWNVILSNQEKYAVVVGDDGRVEAWKKLTKFE
;
A
#
# COMPACT_ATOMS: atom_id res chain seq x y z
N MET A 1 4.11 -3.18 -10.76
CA MET A 1 5.42 -3.62 -10.22
C MET A 1 5.65 -5.08 -10.60
N GLU A 2 6.66 -5.38 -11.41
CA GLU A 2 7.14 -6.75 -11.62
C GLU A 2 8.21 -7.02 -10.55
N LEU A 3 7.90 -7.83 -9.54
CA LEU A 3 8.81 -8.11 -8.44
C LEU A 3 9.91 -9.05 -8.90
N LYS A 4 11.13 -8.51 -9.07
CA LYS A 4 12.32 -9.33 -9.25
C LYS A 4 12.77 -9.86 -7.88
N LEU A 5 12.29 -11.05 -7.56
CA LEU A 5 12.66 -11.79 -6.35
C LEU A 5 13.95 -12.57 -6.61
N ASP A 6 14.82 -12.63 -5.60
CA ASP A 6 15.97 -13.55 -5.63
C ASP A 6 15.49 -15.01 -5.63
N LYS A 7 16.37 -15.95 -6.01
CA LYS A 7 16.03 -17.37 -6.22
C LYS A 7 15.33 -18.04 -5.01
N ASP A 8 15.63 -17.58 -3.79
CA ASP A 8 15.08 -18.11 -2.54
C ASP A 8 14.12 -17.11 -1.86
N GLU A 9 13.78 -16.02 -2.55
CA GLU A 9 12.87 -14.99 -2.05
C GLU A 9 11.44 -15.27 -2.51
N PHE A 10 10.51 -15.22 -1.56
CA PHE A 10 9.09 -15.42 -1.84
C PHE A 10 8.23 -14.51 -0.96
N THR A 11 7.06 -14.15 -1.47
CA THR A 11 6.10 -13.30 -0.75
C THR A 11 5.44 -14.08 0.38
N VAL A 12 5.34 -13.47 1.56
CA VAL A 12 4.69 -14.03 2.75
C VAL A 12 3.61 -13.09 3.32
N GLY A 13 3.54 -11.86 2.81
CA GLY A 13 2.50 -10.91 3.14
C GLY A 13 2.27 -9.90 2.02
N TYR A 14 1.04 -9.43 1.93
CA TYR A 14 0.60 -8.45 0.96
C TYR A 14 -0.50 -7.59 1.58
N ALA A 15 -0.47 -6.29 1.33
CA ALA A 15 -1.52 -5.39 1.77
C ALA A 15 -1.71 -4.21 0.81
N ARG A 16 -2.96 -3.75 0.71
CA ARG A 16 -3.28 -2.46 0.09
C ARG A 16 -3.03 -1.37 1.13
N ILE A 17 -2.27 -0.36 0.74
CA ILE A 17 -1.95 0.78 1.60
C ILE A 17 -2.48 2.06 0.98
N ALA A 18 -2.60 3.11 1.77
CA ALA A 18 -3.03 4.40 1.24
C ALA A 18 -2.04 4.87 0.17
N GLY A 19 -2.50 4.87 -1.08
CA GLY A 19 -1.70 5.31 -2.22
C GLY A 19 -0.81 4.24 -2.87
N GLY A 20 -1.02 2.95 -2.60
CA GLY A 20 -0.32 1.89 -3.34
C GLY A 20 -0.35 0.52 -2.67
N VAL A 21 0.78 -0.18 -2.70
CA VAL A 21 0.90 -1.57 -2.21
C VAL A 21 2.10 -1.76 -1.30
N LEU A 22 1.95 -2.70 -0.38
CA LEU A 22 3.01 -3.22 0.46
C LEU A 22 3.13 -4.73 0.21
N VAL A 23 4.36 -5.17 -0.02
CA VAL A 23 4.70 -6.58 -0.23
C VAL A 23 5.76 -6.96 0.79
N LEU A 24 5.48 -7.98 1.59
CA LEU A 24 6.42 -8.56 2.53
C LEU A 24 6.93 -9.88 1.95
N THR A 25 8.24 -9.98 1.77
CA THR A 25 8.92 -11.22 1.45
C THR A 25 9.56 -11.81 2.69
N ASN A 26 10.08 -13.04 2.59
CA ASN A 26 10.90 -13.64 3.63
C ASN A 26 12.20 -12.86 3.94
N PHE A 27 12.63 -11.92 3.08
CA PHE A 27 13.85 -11.13 3.28
C PHE A 27 13.65 -9.63 3.47
N ARG A 28 12.61 -9.04 2.88
CA ARG A 28 12.42 -7.59 2.85
C ARG A 28 10.97 -7.17 2.80
N LEU A 29 10.76 -5.93 3.21
CA LEU A 29 9.54 -5.18 3.03
C LEU A 29 9.70 -4.26 1.81
N LEU A 30 8.79 -4.39 0.85
CA LEU A 30 8.69 -3.57 -0.34
C LEU A 30 7.44 -2.71 -0.23
N ILE A 31 7.59 -1.41 -0.46
CA ILE A 31 6.50 -0.43 -0.40
C ILE A 31 6.54 0.34 -1.72
N ASP A 32 5.48 0.27 -2.50
CA ASP A 32 5.31 1.05 -3.73
C ASP A 32 4.12 1.98 -3.55
N ARG A 33 4.41 3.27 -3.37
CA ARG A 33 3.40 4.33 -3.35
C ARG A 33 3.29 4.85 -4.78
N GLY A 34 2.37 4.25 -5.54
CA GLY A 34 2.21 4.41 -6.98
C GLY A 34 1.86 5.82 -7.47
N PHE A 35 1.63 6.78 -6.58
CA PHE A 35 1.19 8.13 -6.93
C PHE A 35 2.22 9.21 -6.66
N ARG A 36 2.27 10.20 -7.56
CA ARG A 36 3.12 11.40 -7.41
C ARG A 36 2.73 12.25 -6.21
N VAL A 37 1.47 12.20 -5.78
CA VAL A 37 0.97 12.91 -4.58
C VAL A 37 1.72 12.49 -3.31
N PHE A 38 2.22 11.26 -3.25
CA PHE A 38 3.06 10.76 -2.15
C PHE A 38 4.56 10.76 -2.48
N GLY A 39 4.91 11.27 -3.66
CA GLY A 39 6.15 10.99 -4.38
C GLY A 39 6.17 9.51 -4.80
N LYS A 40 6.41 9.21 -6.08
CA LYS A 40 6.69 7.83 -6.50
C LYS A 40 7.94 7.36 -5.73
N LYS A 41 7.71 6.62 -4.65
CA LYS A 41 8.73 6.17 -3.71
C LYS A 41 8.55 4.68 -3.54
N GLU A 42 9.25 3.95 -4.38
CA GLU A 42 9.54 2.55 -4.11
C GLU A 42 10.55 2.51 -2.96
N LYS A 43 10.24 1.72 -1.93
CA LYS A 43 11.13 1.50 -0.81
C LYS A 43 11.32 0.02 -0.58
N SER A 44 12.58 -0.40 -0.46
CA SER A 44 12.98 -1.75 -0.09
C SER A 44 13.73 -1.70 1.23
N ILE A 45 13.24 -2.41 2.24
CA ILE A 45 13.81 -2.45 3.59
C ILE A 45 14.06 -3.91 3.94
N LEU A 46 15.32 -4.30 4.17
CA LEU A 46 15.62 -5.67 4.62
C LEU A 46 15.06 -5.87 6.04
N ILE A 47 14.49 -7.04 6.31
CA ILE A 47 13.90 -7.33 7.62
C ILE A 47 14.94 -7.23 8.75
N LYS A 48 16.19 -7.61 8.46
CA LYS A 48 17.32 -7.50 9.39
C LYS A 48 17.65 -6.05 9.77
N ASP A 49 17.34 -5.09 8.91
CA ASP A 49 17.68 -3.68 9.10
C ASP A 49 16.55 -2.91 9.84
N ILE A 50 15.38 -3.52 10.02
CA ILE A 50 14.28 -2.95 10.81
C ILE A 50 14.67 -2.98 12.30
N THR A 51 14.77 -1.81 12.93
CA THR A 51 15.14 -1.67 14.34
C THR A 51 13.93 -1.67 15.26
N ASP A 52 12.84 -1.03 14.84
CA ASP A 52 11.60 -0.91 15.62
C ASP A 52 10.39 -0.98 14.68
N LEU A 53 9.31 -1.57 15.18
CA LEU A 53 8.07 -1.76 14.42
C LEU A 53 6.86 -1.62 15.34
N LYS A 54 6.07 -0.57 15.09
CA LYS A 54 4.93 -0.23 15.92
C LYS A 54 3.68 -0.08 15.08
N PHE A 55 2.67 -0.84 15.44
CA PHE A 55 1.31 -0.54 15.03
C PHE A 55 0.93 0.80 15.66
N SER A 56 0.45 1.73 14.84
CA SER A 56 0.22 3.11 15.22
C SER A 56 -1.15 3.55 14.75
N LYS A 57 -1.89 4.19 15.64
CA LYS A 57 -3.15 4.87 15.33
C LYS A 57 -2.88 6.36 15.40
N SER A 58 -2.67 6.97 14.24
CA SER A 58 -2.51 8.41 14.10
C SER A 58 -3.89 9.05 13.91
N PHE A 59 -4.14 10.14 14.62
CA PHE A 59 -5.31 10.98 14.35
C PHE A 59 -5.26 11.60 12.95
N LEU A 60 -4.05 11.89 12.44
CA LEU A 60 -3.81 12.52 11.15
C LEU A 60 -3.71 11.51 9.99
N PHE A 61 -3.27 10.29 10.29
CA PHE A 61 -2.94 9.25 9.30
C PHE A 61 -3.61 7.90 9.58
N GLY A 62 -4.78 7.92 10.21
CA GLY A 62 -5.55 6.72 10.51
C GLY A 62 -4.75 5.59 11.18
N THR A 63 -4.99 4.35 10.76
CA THR A 63 -4.27 3.18 11.28
C THR A 63 -3.14 2.81 10.33
N GLY A 64 -1.95 2.53 10.85
CA GLY A 64 -0.82 2.10 10.05
C GLY A 64 0.33 1.53 10.87
N ILE A 65 1.51 1.48 10.25
CA ILE A 65 2.72 0.95 10.85
C ILE A 65 3.82 2.01 10.77
N ASP A 66 4.40 2.34 11.92
CA ASP A 66 5.65 3.07 12.04
C ASP A 66 6.82 2.08 11.99
N ILE A 67 7.69 2.24 10.98
CA ILE A 67 8.83 1.37 10.73
C ILE A 67 10.09 2.20 10.92
N LYS A 68 10.95 1.82 11.87
CA LYS A 68 12.31 2.34 11.99
C LYS A 68 13.29 1.33 11.44
N TYR A 69 14.29 1.81 10.70
CA TYR A 69 15.27 0.96 10.03
C TYR A 69 16.61 1.67 9.85
N ILE A 70 17.67 0.90 9.65
CA ILE A 70 19.00 1.42 9.30
C ILE A 70 19.14 1.49 7.78
N GLU A 71 19.54 2.65 7.29
CA GLU A 71 19.92 2.86 5.89
C GLU A 71 21.12 3.80 5.83
N GLU A 72 22.13 3.45 5.04
CA GLU A 72 23.37 4.25 4.91
C GLU A 72 24.00 4.59 6.28
N LYS A 73 23.97 3.65 7.22
CA LYS A 73 24.44 3.79 8.61
C LYS A 73 23.71 4.85 9.43
N ARG A 74 22.50 5.25 9.03
CA ARG A 74 21.63 6.18 9.78
C ARG A 74 20.30 5.53 10.08
N GLU A 75 19.72 5.85 11.24
CA GLU A 75 18.35 5.46 11.53
C GLU A 75 17.39 6.35 10.71
N ARG A 76 16.44 5.70 10.05
CA ARG A 76 15.36 6.30 9.28
C ARG A 76 14.03 5.80 9.83
N SER A 77 12.98 6.57 9.60
CA SER A 77 11.61 6.17 9.89
C SER A 77 10.72 6.36 8.68
N ILE A 78 9.72 5.49 8.55
CA ILE A 78 8.64 5.65 7.59
C ILE A 78 7.33 5.19 8.25
N PHE A 79 6.30 6.02 8.12
CA PHE A 79 4.94 5.63 8.45
C PHE A 79 4.26 5.12 7.19
N THR A 80 3.67 3.92 7.24
CA THR A 80 2.85 3.37 6.17
C THR A 80 1.42 3.20 6.64
N GLU A 81 0.53 3.89 5.97
CA GLU A 81 -0.89 3.95 6.30
C GLU A 81 -1.65 2.80 5.64
N PHE A 82 -2.48 2.11 6.42
CA PHE A 82 -3.28 1.00 5.93
C PHE A 82 -4.73 1.42 5.78
N THR A 83 -5.37 0.87 4.76
CA THR A 83 -6.81 1.01 4.57
C THR A 83 -7.60 0.06 5.46
N ILE A 84 -7.01 -1.07 5.86
CA ILE A 84 -7.60 -2.06 6.76
C ILE A 84 -6.66 -2.28 7.95
N ALA A 85 -7.14 -1.98 9.16
CA ALA A 85 -6.33 -2.07 10.39
C ALA A 85 -5.82 -3.50 10.68
N ALA A 86 -6.64 -4.52 10.40
CA ALA A 86 -6.26 -5.92 10.61
C ALA A 86 -5.09 -6.35 9.72
N GLU A 87 -4.99 -5.82 8.49
CA GLU A 87 -3.85 -6.09 7.60
C GLU A 87 -2.56 -5.48 8.15
N ALA A 88 -2.63 -4.30 8.77
CA ALA A 88 -1.46 -3.69 9.41
C ALA A 88 -0.93 -4.57 10.55
N GLU A 89 -1.83 -5.09 11.40
CA GLU A 89 -1.46 -5.96 12.51
C GLU A 89 -0.88 -7.29 12.04
N ASP A 90 -1.47 -7.92 11.01
CA ASP A 90 -0.95 -9.14 10.38
C ASP A 90 0.47 -8.94 9.83
N ILE A 91 0.70 -7.86 9.07
CA ILE A 91 2.03 -7.53 8.55
C ILE A 91 3.04 -7.32 9.69
N VAL A 92 2.66 -6.62 10.77
CA VAL A 92 3.52 -6.45 11.95
C VAL A 92 3.91 -7.80 12.55
N ASN A 93 2.95 -8.70 12.72
CA ASN A 93 3.18 -10.01 13.30
C ASN A 93 4.08 -10.88 12.40
N LYS A 94 3.85 -10.85 11.08
CA LYS A 94 4.71 -11.56 10.12
C LYS A 94 6.16 -11.06 10.13
N ILE A 95 6.38 -9.75 10.17
CA ILE A 95 7.74 -9.19 10.28
C ILE A 95 8.41 -9.65 11.58
N ARG A 96 7.69 -9.65 12.71
CA ARG A 96 8.23 -10.14 13.99
C ARG A 96 8.59 -11.63 13.91
N SER A 97 7.74 -12.46 13.32
CA SER A 97 8.03 -13.88 13.09
C SER A 97 9.30 -14.08 12.27
N LEU A 98 9.46 -13.36 11.16
CA LEU A 98 10.67 -13.42 10.31
C LEU A 98 11.93 -12.99 11.08
N LYS A 99 11.84 -11.91 11.88
CA LYS A 99 12.97 -11.47 12.73
C LYS A 99 13.37 -12.52 13.79
N ASN A 100 12.43 -13.35 14.21
CA ASN A 100 12.65 -14.45 15.15
C ASN A 100 13.05 -15.77 14.45
N GLY A 101 13.32 -15.75 13.13
CA GLY A 101 13.75 -16.92 12.38
C GLY A 101 12.64 -17.90 12.02
N ILE A 102 11.37 -17.50 12.15
CA ILE A 102 10.22 -18.35 11.78
C ILE A 102 10.03 -18.29 10.27
N THR A 103 9.99 -19.47 9.63
CA THR A 103 9.63 -19.57 8.22
C THR A 103 8.12 -19.43 8.06
N LEU A 104 7.69 -18.53 7.16
CA LEU A 104 6.30 -18.29 6.84
C LEU A 104 5.92 -18.98 5.52
N THR A 105 4.64 -19.28 5.35
CA THR A 105 4.13 -19.87 4.11
C THR A 105 4.08 -18.81 3.00
N PRO A 106 4.45 -19.16 1.76
CA PRO A 106 4.26 -18.26 0.62
C PRO A 106 2.79 -17.88 0.41
N VAL A 107 2.56 -16.65 -0.04
CA VAL A 107 1.25 -16.14 -0.45
C VAL A 107 1.34 -15.58 -1.86
N GLU A 108 0.25 -15.68 -2.61
CA GLU A 108 0.16 -15.10 -3.95
C GLU A 108 -0.16 -13.61 -3.86
N ILE A 109 0.54 -12.82 -4.67
CA ILE A 109 0.16 -11.43 -4.94
C ILE A 109 -0.82 -11.45 -6.10
N PRO A 110 -1.95 -10.72 -6.04
CA PRO A 110 -2.85 -10.62 -7.17
C PRO A 110 -2.07 -10.13 -8.39
N LYS A 111 -2.03 -10.97 -9.43
CA LYS A 111 -1.33 -10.64 -10.67
C LYS A 111 -2.16 -9.58 -11.37
N GLY A 112 -1.59 -8.39 -11.56
CA GLY A 112 -2.21 -7.33 -12.37
C GLY A 112 -2.22 -7.64 -13.87
N GLU A 113 -2.15 -8.91 -14.25
CA GLU A 113 -2.04 -9.38 -15.63
C GLU A 113 -3.41 -9.51 -16.32
N VAL A 114 -4.51 -9.40 -15.56
CA VAL A 114 -5.86 -9.52 -16.09
C VAL A 114 -6.66 -8.27 -15.75
N GLU A 115 -6.51 -7.22 -16.56
CA GLU A 115 -7.43 -6.07 -16.54
C GLU A 115 -8.84 -6.54 -16.92
N ARG A 116 -9.61 -7.00 -15.94
CA ARG A 116 -11.02 -7.37 -16.12
C ARG A 116 -11.91 -6.14 -16.18
N VAL A 117 -11.54 -5.09 -15.44
CA VAL A 117 -12.16 -3.77 -15.48
C VAL A 117 -11.18 -2.81 -16.15
N SER A 118 -11.67 -2.07 -17.13
CA SER A 118 -10.88 -1.08 -17.87
C SER A 118 -10.56 0.16 -17.02
N LEU A 119 -9.55 0.94 -17.40
CA LEU A 119 -9.23 2.23 -16.75
C LEU A 119 -10.45 3.14 -16.65
N ASP A 120 -11.18 3.35 -17.75
CA ASP A 120 -12.37 4.21 -17.79
C ASP A 120 -13.48 3.73 -16.85
N GLU A 121 -13.64 2.41 -16.74
CA GLU A 121 -14.63 1.82 -15.85
C GLU A 121 -14.20 1.93 -14.39
N ALA A 122 -12.93 1.73 -14.07
CA ALA A 122 -12.39 1.93 -12.73
C ALA A 122 -12.52 3.37 -12.25
N GLU A 123 -12.25 4.36 -13.13
CA GLU A 123 -12.43 5.78 -12.82
C GLU A 123 -13.90 6.13 -12.56
N LYS A 124 -14.83 5.59 -13.36
CA LYS A 124 -16.28 5.76 -13.13
C LYS A 124 -16.72 5.13 -11.81
N ILE A 125 -16.25 3.92 -11.49
CA ILE A 125 -16.55 3.25 -10.23
C ILE A 125 -16.03 4.09 -9.06
N ALA A 126 -14.80 4.60 -9.15
CA ALA A 126 -14.21 5.43 -8.11
C ALA A 126 -14.98 6.74 -7.90
N LEU A 127 -15.32 7.45 -8.97
CA LEU A 127 -16.12 8.67 -8.94
C LEU A 127 -17.50 8.39 -8.33
N HIS A 128 -18.23 7.41 -8.87
CA HIS A 128 -19.57 7.05 -8.39
C HIS A 128 -19.57 6.66 -6.92
N PHE A 129 -18.58 5.87 -6.50
CA PHE A 129 -18.43 5.51 -5.10
C PHE A 129 -18.23 6.75 -4.21
N MET A 130 -17.50 7.76 -4.69
CA MET A 130 -17.20 8.97 -3.93
C MET A 130 -18.25 10.08 -4.03
N GLU A 131 -19.22 10.00 -4.96
CA GLU A 131 -20.29 10.99 -5.15
C GLU A 131 -21.08 11.31 -3.85
N LYS A 132 -21.26 10.30 -2.98
CA LYS A 132 -21.96 10.49 -1.69
C LYS A 132 -21.09 11.09 -0.59
N ARG A 133 -19.80 11.34 -0.86
CA ARG A 133 -18.77 11.67 0.14
C ARG A 133 -18.12 13.01 -0.11
N ALA A 134 -17.93 13.38 -1.37
CA ALA A 134 -17.39 14.67 -1.76
C ALA A 134 -17.93 15.07 -3.14
N GLU A 135 -18.18 16.36 -3.30
CA GLU A 135 -18.72 16.92 -4.53
C GLU A 135 -17.59 17.42 -5.45
N ASN A 136 -17.90 17.49 -6.75
CA ASN A 136 -17.02 18.06 -7.78
C ASN A 136 -15.64 17.40 -7.85
N LEU A 137 -15.59 16.10 -7.60
CA LEU A 137 -14.36 15.32 -7.74
C LEU A 137 -13.99 15.15 -9.21
N LYS A 138 -12.70 15.28 -9.50
CA LYS A 138 -12.09 14.90 -10.78
C LYS A 138 -11.03 13.83 -10.55
N VAL A 139 -10.75 13.04 -11.58
CA VAL A 139 -9.61 12.12 -11.56
C VAL A 139 -8.32 12.93 -11.78
N ASP A 140 -7.36 12.75 -10.88
CA ASP A 140 -6.03 13.39 -10.96
C ASP A 140 -4.97 12.43 -11.52
N GLU A 141 -4.95 11.18 -11.03
CA GLU A 141 -3.93 10.19 -11.35
C GLU A 141 -4.51 8.78 -11.18
N THR A 142 -4.23 7.89 -12.12
CA THR A 142 -4.70 6.49 -12.09
C THR A 142 -3.51 5.58 -12.39
N ILE A 143 -3.32 4.54 -11.58
CA ILE A 143 -2.26 3.55 -11.79
C ILE A 143 -2.74 2.15 -11.45
N HIS A 144 -2.42 1.18 -12.31
CA HIS A 144 -2.70 -0.23 -12.05
C HIS A 144 -1.53 -0.90 -11.33
N ILE A 145 -1.80 -1.49 -10.17
CA ILE A 145 -0.78 -2.17 -9.37
C ILE A 145 -1.38 -3.41 -8.75
N ALA A 146 -0.75 -4.56 -9.00
CA ALA A 146 -1.04 -5.83 -8.31
C ALA A 146 -2.53 -6.17 -8.27
N GLY A 147 -3.22 -6.11 -9.41
CA GLY A 147 -4.63 -6.55 -9.53
C GLY A 147 -5.69 -5.53 -9.11
N ALA A 148 -5.33 -4.24 -9.02
CA ALA A 148 -6.29 -3.16 -8.79
C ALA A 148 -5.84 -1.85 -9.41
N TRP A 149 -6.83 -1.05 -9.80
CA TRP A 149 -6.70 0.35 -10.12
C TRP A 149 -6.66 1.17 -8.83
N ASN A 150 -5.56 1.89 -8.65
CA ASN A 150 -5.48 2.92 -7.63
C ASN A 150 -5.81 4.24 -8.34
N VAL A 151 -6.84 4.93 -7.89
CA VAL A 151 -7.35 6.19 -8.46
C VAL A 151 -7.22 7.32 -7.44
N ILE A 152 -6.54 8.41 -7.78
CA ILE A 152 -6.60 9.67 -7.04
C ILE A 152 -7.71 10.52 -7.59
N LEU A 153 -8.62 10.90 -6.70
CA LEU A 153 -9.65 11.89 -6.97
C LEU A 153 -9.33 13.17 -6.21
N SER A 154 -9.63 14.32 -6.81
CA SER A 154 -9.38 15.61 -6.18
C SER A 154 -10.52 16.60 -6.37
N ASN A 155 -10.61 17.50 -5.41
CA ASN A 155 -11.30 18.78 -5.50
C ASN A 155 -10.41 19.82 -4.76
N GLN A 156 -10.93 20.53 -3.75
CA GLN A 156 -10.08 21.27 -2.80
C GLN A 156 -9.21 20.33 -1.94
N GLU A 157 -9.61 19.07 -1.85
CA GLU A 157 -8.98 17.99 -1.09
C GLU A 157 -8.55 16.87 -2.04
N LYS A 158 -7.84 15.86 -1.53
CA LYS A 158 -7.43 14.69 -2.31
C LYS A 158 -7.93 13.42 -1.66
N TYR A 159 -8.19 12.41 -2.48
CA TYR A 159 -8.72 11.12 -2.09
C TYR A 159 -8.03 10.03 -2.88
N ALA A 160 -7.70 8.90 -2.25
CA ALA A 160 -7.29 7.68 -2.92
C ALA A 160 -8.43 6.67 -2.86
N VAL A 161 -8.75 6.04 -3.98
CA VAL A 161 -9.72 4.94 -4.09
C VAL A 161 -9.02 3.76 -4.75
N VAL A 162 -9.21 2.57 -4.20
CA VAL A 162 -8.67 1.32 -4.76
C VAL A 162 -9.85 0.52 -5.30
N VAL A 163 -9.83 0.24 -6.59
CA VAL A 163 -10.83 -0.54 -7.31
C VAL A 163 -10.16 -1.83 -7.79
N GLY A 164 -10.57 -2.97 -7.25
CA GLY A 164 -10.07 -4.28 -7.67
C GLY A 164 -10.39 -4.57 -9.14
N ASP A 165 -9.66 -5.48 -9.77
CA ASP A 165 -9.94 -5.92 -11.14
C ASP A 165 -11.34 -6.52 -11.29
N ASP A 166 -11.97 -6.94 -10.20
CA ASP A 166 -13.37 -7.41 -10.19
C ASP A 166 -14.42 -6.28 -10.15
N GLY A 167 -13.99 -5.01 -10.16
CA GLY A 167 -14.83 -3.83 -10.13
C GLY A 167 -15.32 -3.42 -8.76
N ARG A 168 -14.87 -4.07 -7.68
CA ARG A 168 -15.24 -3.70 -6.32
C ARG A 168 -14.29 -2.65 -5.77
N VAL A 169 -14.85 -1.67 -5.04
CA VAL A 169 -14.03 -0.76 -4.24
C VAL A 169 -13.51 -1.53 -3.03
N GLU A 170 -12.21 -1.85 -3.05
CA GLU A 170 -11.53 -2.58 -1.98
C GLU A 170 -11.20 -1.65 -0.82
N ALA A 171 -10.91 -0.39 -1.12
CA ALA A 171 -10.53 0.59 -0.13
C ALA A 171 -10.69 2.02 -0.64
N TRP A 172 -10.79 2.98 0.28
CA TRP A 172 -10.69 4.40 -0.05
C TRP A 172 -10.22 5.21 1.16
N LYS A 173 -9.69 6.41 0.89
CA LYS A 173 -9.26 7.32 1.93
C LYS A 173 -9.19 8.76 1.44
N LYS A 174 -9.53 9.72 2.31
CA LYS A 174 -9.13 11.12 2.17
C LYS A 174 -7.65 11.29 2.50
N LEU A 175 -6.91 11.94 1.60
CA LEU A 175 -5.49 12.24 1.73
C LEU A 175 -5.35 13.63 2.32
N THR A 176 -4.81 13.72 3.53
CA THR A 176 -4.41 14.99 4.11
C THR A 176 -3.16 15.49 3.40
N LYS A 177 -3.19 16.73 2.89
CA LYS A 177 -1.97 17.38 2.38
C LYS A 177 -1.01 17.57 3.56
N PHE A 178 0.24 17.17 3.38
CA PHE A 178 1.34 17.79 4.08
C PHE A 178 1.60 19.12 3.38
N GLU A 179 1.41 20.23 4.10
CA GLU A 179 2.10 21.48 3.77
C GLU A 179 3.56 21.39 4.24
#